data_AF-A0A5Q4FAB3-F1
#
_entry.id   AF-A0A5Q4FAB3-F1
#
_cell.length_a   1.000
_cell.length_b   1.000
_cell.length_c   1.000
_cell.angle_alpha   90.00
_cell.angle_beta   90.00
_cell.angle_gamma   90.00
#
_symmetry.space_group_name_H-M   'P 1'
#
loop_
_entity.id
_entity.type
_entity.pdbx_description
1 polymer ?
#
loop_
_entity_poly.entity_id
_entity_poly.type
_entity_poly.pdbx_seq_one_letter_code
_entity_poly.pdbx_strand_id
1 'polypeptide(L)' 'MILLDRFGNPVNQAAVSFQVTMGEGFFDNKSKKIIETTNDNGEIIMDFTLGKEPGLNAVEVRVADTDLVKTFQAVGQD' A
#
# COMPACT_ATOMS: atom_id res chain seq x y z
N MET A 1 2.20 -6.50 -1.16
CA MET A 1 2.76 -6.57 -2.52
C MET A 1 4.16 -7.18 -2.47
N ILE A 2 4.70 -7.62 -3.61
CA ILE A 2 6.11 -8.02 -3.76
C ILE A 2 6.82 -7.03 -4.70
N LEU A 3 8.05 -6.67 -4.36
CA LEU A 3 8.92 -5.81 -5.16
C LEU A 3 10.09 -6.63 -5.71
N LEU A 4 10.17 -6.72 -7.03
CA LEU A 4 11.21 -7.44 -7.75
C LEU A 4 12.01 -6.47 -8.63
N ASP A 5 13.30 -6.72 -8.80
CA ASP A 5 14.12 -6.06 -9.80
C ASP A 5 13.78 -6.54 -11.23
N ARG A 6 14.44 -5.97 -12.23
CA ARG A 6 14.21 -6.32 -13.65
C ARG A 6 14.57 -7.77 -14.01
N PHE A 7 15.33 -8.46 -13.16
CA PHE A 7 15.74 -9.85 -13.33
C PHE A 7 14.87 -10.81 -12.51
N GLY A 8 13.90 -10.30 -11.74
CA GLY A 8 13.01 -11.08 -10.89
C GLY A 8 13.55 -11.35 -9.48
N ASN A 9 14.67 -10.73 -9.08
CA ASN A 9 15.17 -10.88 -7.71
C ASN A 9 14.41 -9.97 -6.75
N PRO A 10 14.11 -10.42 -5.52
CA PRO A 10 13.51 -9.57 -4.50
C PRO A 10 14.35 -8.35 -4.15
N VAL A 11 13.69 -7.20 -3.97
CA VAL A 11 14.32 -5.97 -3.48
C VAL A 11 14.00 -5.82 -2.00
N ASN A 12 14.98 -6.05 -1.13
CA ASN A 12 14.84 -5.90 0.32
C ASN A 12 15.08 -4.45 0.79
N GLN A 13 14.58 -4.12 1.98
CA GLN A 13 14.82 -2.83 2.66
C GLN A 13 14.44 -1.59 1.83
N ALA A 14 13.60 -1.75 0.81
CA ALA A 14 13.10 -0.64 0.02
C ALA A 14 11.99 0.09 0.79
N ALA A 15 12.11 1.41 0.95
CA ALA A 15 11.06 2.21 1.58
C ALA A 15 9.84 2.32 0.65
N VAL A 16 8.66 2.01 1.18
CA VAL A 16 7.39 2.04 0.47
C VAL A 16 6.39 2.86 1.26
N SER A 17 5.79 3.87 0.62
CA SER A 17 4.74 4.68 1.24
C SER A 17 3.36 4.26 0.74
N PHE A 18 2.43 4.06 1.65
CA PHE A 18 1.02 3.82 1.39
C PHE A 18 0.23 5.08 1.77
N GLN A 19 -0.60 5.59 0.86
CA GLN A 19 -1.40 6.79 1.06
C GLN A 19 -2.83 6.52 0.63
N VAL A 20 -3.78 6.71 1.54
CA VAL A 20 -5.20 6.72 1.18
C VAL A 20 -5.48 7.94 0.32
N THR A 21 -6.01 7.72 -0.88
CA THR A 21 -6.32 8.78 -1.86
C THR A 21 -7.82 8.95 -2.09
N MET A 22 -8.64 7.97 -1.69
CA MET A 22 -10.09 8.02 -1.78
C MET A 22 -10.74 7.14 -0.71
N GLY A 23 -11.90 7.57 -0.23
CA GLY A 23 -12.68 6.86 0.79
C GLY A 23 -12.20 7.11 2.22
N GLU A 24 -12.94 6.54 3.17
CA GLU A 24 -12.71 6.74 4.60
C GLU A 24 -11.88 5.64 5.25
N GLY A 25 -11.41 4.65 4.48
CA GLY A 25 -10.58 3.56 4.98
C GLY A 25 -9.23 4.01 5.55
N PHE A 26 -8.64 3.19 6.41
CA PHE A 26 -7.47 3.52 7.20
C PHE A 26 -6.57 2.31 7.46
N PHE A 27 -5.32 2.58 7.76
CA PHE A 27 -4.36 1.61 8.29
C PHE A 27 -4.30 1.68 9.84
N ASP A 28 -3.41 0.91 10.46
CA ASP A 28 -3.17 0.89 11.90
C ASP A 28 -3.17 2.28 12.55
N ASN A 29 -3.70 2.33 13.77
CA ASN A 29 -3.91 3.56 14.54
C ASN A 29 -4.73 4.63 13.79
N LYS A 30 -5.62 4.22 12.88
CA LYS A 30 -6.45 5.08 12.03
C LYS A 30 -5.65 6.00 11.10
N SER A 31 -4.41 5.61 10.77
CA SER A 31 -3.58 6.41 9.88
C SER A 31 -4.09 6.37 8.43
N LYS A 32 -3.94 7.48 7.72
CA LYS A 32 -4.16 7.58 6.26
C LYS A 32 -2.87 7.42 5.46
N LYS A 33 -1.72 7.40 6.14
CA LYS A 33 -0.40 7.29 5.53
C LYS A 33 0.51 6.41 6.39
N ILE A 34 1.15 5.43 5.79
CA ILE A 34 2.17 4.62 6.44
C ILE A 34 3.39 4.53 5.52
N ILE A 35 4.57 4.47 6.11
CA ILE A 35 5.82 4.18 5.42
C ILE A 35 6.41 2.96 6.09
N GLU A 36 6.70 1.94 5.29
CA GLU A 36 7.27 0.68 5.75
C GLU A 36 8.33 0.20 4.76
N THR A 37 9.12 -0.80 5.16
CA THR A 37 10.19 -1.36 4.32
C THR A 37 9.88 -2.79 3.88
N THR A 38 10.32 -3.16 2.68
CA THR A 38 10.21 -4.55 2.22
C THR A 38 11.11 -5.48 3.05
N ASN A 39 10.61 -6.68 3.35
CA ASN A 39 11.40 -7.73 4.02
C ASN A 39 12.45 -8.35 3.07
N ASP A 40 13.18 -9.36 3.55
CA ASP A 40 14.22 -10.04 2.75
C ASP A 40 13.69 -10.77 1.50
N ASN A 41 12.39 -11.07 1.46
CA ASN A 41 11.70 -11.63 0.29
C ASN A 41 11.13 -10.54 -0.63
N GLY A 42 11.42 -9.26 -0.38
CA GLY A 42 10.87 -8.14 -1.14
C GLY A 42 9.37 -7.92 -0.90
N GLU A 43 8.82 -8.51 0.15
CA GLU A 43 7.40 -8.47 0.46
C GLU A 43 7.08 -7.37 1.47
N ILE A 44 5.88 -6.83 1.36
CA ILE A 44 5.31 -5.90 2.32
C ILE A 44 3.79 -6.14 2.39
N ILE A 45 3.28 -6.23 3.62
CA ILE A 45 1.87 -6.51 3.91
C ILE A 45 1.39 -5.45 4.89
N MET A 46 0.25 -4.85 4.58
CA MET A 46 -0.41 -3.86 5.42
C MET A 46 -1.87 -4.24 5.57
N ASP A 47 -2.38 -4.20 6.79
CA ASP A 47 -3.80 -4.33 7.05
C ASP A 47 -4.50 -3.00 6.76
N PHE A 48 -5.62 -3.07 6.04
CA PHE A 48 -6.41 -1.91 5.65
C PHE A 48 -7.87 -2.15 5.99
N THR A 49 -8.46 -1.24 6.76
CA THR A 49 -9.88 -1.29 7.14
C THR A 49 -10.65 -0.29 6.28
N LEU A 50 -11.79 -0.72 5.71
CA LEU A 50 -12.66 0.16 4.93
C LEU A 50 -13.39 1.18 5.82
N GLY A 51 -13.82 2.27 5.20
CA GLY A 51 -14.74 3.24 5.83
C GLY A 51 -16.10 2.63 6.16
N LYS A 52 -16.90 3.36 6.95
CA LYS A 52 -18.27 2.94 7.30
C LYS A 52 -19.26 3.17 6.16
N GLU A 53 -19.03 4.21 5.37
CA GLU A 53 -19.88 4.53 4.23
C GLU A 53 -19.59 3.57 3.06
N PRO A 54 -20.63 3.03 2.41
CA PRO A 54 -20.47 2.27 1.18
C PRO A 54 -19.74 3.08 0.11
N GLY A 55 -18.96 2.39 -0.72
CA GLY A 55 -18.28 3.00 -1.84
C GLY A 55 -16.78 2.70 -1.94
N LEU A 56 -16.15 3.38 -2.88
CA LEU A 56 -14.78 3.12 -3.30
C LEU A 56 -13.77 3.69 -2.30
N ASN A 57 -12.82 2.84 -1.94
CA ASN A 57 -11.60 3.21 -1.22
C ASN A 57 -10.42 2.97 -2.15
N ALA A 58 -9.46 3.90 -2.19
CA ALA A 58 -8.23 3.75 -2.96
C ALA A 58 -7.00 4.10 -2.12
N VAL A 59 -5.97 3.28 -2.28
CA VAL A 59 -4.65 3.46 -1.70
C VAL A 59 -3.63 3.54 -2.81
N GLU A 60 -2.85 4.61 -2.83
CA GLU A 60 -1.66 4.73 -3.66
C GLU A 60 -0.43 4.23 -2.90
N VAL A 61 0.39 3.43 -3.58
CA VAL A 61 1.61 2.84 -3.05
C VAL A 61 2.77 3.29 -3.90
N ARG A 62 3.78 3.91 -3.29
CA ARG A 62 4.98 4.43 -3.97
C ARG A 62 6.22 3.80 -3.39
N VAL A 63 7.13 3.36 -4.26
CA VAL A 63 8.46 2.92 -3.86
C VAL A 63 9.40 4.12 -3.93
N ALA A 64 10.11 4.39 -2.83
CA ALA A 64 11.05 5.51 -2.76
C ALA A 64 12.11 5.42 -3.86
N ASP A 65 12.58 6.58 -4.32
CA ASP A 65 13.64 6.71 -5.34
C ASP A 65 13.33 6.03 -6.68
N THR A 66 12.04 5.79 -6.96
CA THR A 66 11.56 5.27 -8.24
C THR A 66 10.27 5.96 -8.67
N ASP A 67 9.94 5.85 -9.96
CA ASP A 67 8.63 6.25 -10.48
C ASP A 67 7.57 5.13 -10.31
N LEU A 68 7.89 4.06 -9.57
CA LEU A 68 6.96 2.94 -9.40
C LEU A 68 5.84 3.34 -8.45
N VAL A 69 4.64 3.46 -9.02
CA VAL A 69 3.39 3.71 -8.31
C VAL A 69 2.40 2.59 -8.60
N LYS A 70 1.70 2.11 -7.57
CA LYS A 70 0.58 1.17 -7.67
C LYS A 70 -0.64 1.75 -6.97
N THR A 71 -1.82 1.35 -7.42
CA THR A 71 -3.08 1.68 -6.75
C THR A 71 -3.80 0.40 -6.38
N PHE A 72 -4.22 0.32 -5.12
CA PHE A 72 -5.12 -0.71 -4.62
C PHE A 72 -6.49 -0.09 -4.42
N GLN A 73 -7.54 -0.81 -4.82
CA GLN A 73 -8.92 -0.37 -4.72
C GLN A 73 -9.75 -1.44 -4.01
N ALA A 74 -10.69 -1.00 -3.18
CA ALA A 74 -11.65 -1.85 -2.50
C ALA A 74 -12.99 -1.13 -2.38
N VAL A 75 -14.10 -1.85 -2.40
CA VAL A 75 -15.45 -1.27 -2.33
C VAL A 75 -16.17 -1.82 -1.11
N GLY A 76 -16.63 -0.93 -0.24
CA GLY A 76 -17.59 -1.29 0.82
C GLY A 76 -18.98 -1.43 0.21
N GLN A 77 -19.70 -2.49 0.60
CA GLN A 77 -21.10 -2.72 0.23
C GLN A 77 -21.94 -2.81 1.50
N ASP A 78 -23.23 -2.48 1.38
CA ASP A 78 -24.24 -2.60 2.44
C ASP A 78 -24.48 -4.06 2.88
#